data_AF-U9USZ9-F1
#
_entry.id   AF-U9USZ9-F1
#
_cell.length_a   1.000
_cell.length_b   1.000
_cell.length_c   1.000
_cell.angle_alpha   90.00
_cell.angle_beta   90.00
_cell.angle_gamma   90.00
#
_symmetry.space_group_name_H-M   'P 1'
#
loop_
_entity.id
_entity.type
_entity.pdbx_description
1 polymer ?
#
loop_
_entity_poly.entity_id
_entity_poly.type
_entity_poly.pdbx_seq_one_letter_code
_entity_poly.pdbx_strand_id
1 'polypeptide(L)'
;MDSVTKECTVATISIDGVPYNIVDTPGIFDTQQGTIPVLNQIAKTINKCAHGVKAILIVYKARRFTDEQRNVLNEIRTFLGKDATNNIISVFSHASTD
;
A
#
# COMPACT_ATOMS: atom_id res chain seq x y z
N MET A 1 -14.09 -7.27 -5.07
CA MET A 1 -13.63 -7.48 -3.68
C MET A 1 -13.57 -6.11 -3.07
N ASP A 2 -14.49 -5.78 -2.18
CA ASP A 2 -14.54 -4.43 -1.63
C ASP A 2 -13.47 -4.26 -0.55
N SER A 3 -12.81 -3.10 -0.54
CA SER A 3 -11.87 -2.76 0.53
C SER A 3 -12.64 -2.55 1.83
N VAL A 4 -12.15 -3.12 2.94
CA VAL A 4 -12.67 -2.85 4.29
C VAL A 4 -12.29 -1.43 4.70
N THR A 5 -11.04 -1.04 4.48
CA THR A 5 -10.56 0.33 4.70
C THR A 5 -11.11 1.25 3.61
N LYS A 6 -11.82 2.31 4.00
CA LYS A 6 -12.43 3.29 3.07
C LYS A 6 -11.68 4.62 2.99
N GLU A 7 -10.85 4.93 3.98
CA GLU A 7 -10.03 6.14 4.00
C GLU A 7 -8.63 5.81 4.51
N CYS A 8 -7.63 6.56 4.07
CA CYS A 8 -6.28 6.39 4.60
C CYS A 8 -6.21 6.75 6.09
N THR A 9 -5.57 5.91 6.90
CA THR A 9 -5.32 6.17 8.32
C THR A 9 -3.83 6.14 8.62
N VAL A 10 -3.40 6.82 9.68
CA VAL A 10 -1.99 6.95 10.05
C VAL A 10 -1.78 6.52 11.50
N ALA A 11 -0.77 5.70 11.72
CA ALA A 11 -0.27 5.34 13.04
C ALA A 11 1.24 5.63 13.13
N THR A 12 1.72 6.00 14.31
CA THR A 12 3.16 6.19 14.56
C THR A 12 3.71 4.95 15.27
N ILE A 13 4.83 4.44 14.77
CA ILE A 13 5.59 3.35 15.37
C ILE A 13 7.02 3.81 15.65
N SER A 14 7.76 3.05 16.45
CA SER A 14 9.20 3.23 16.62
C SER A 14 9.95 1.96 16.19
N ILE A 15 11.00 2.13 15.39
CA ILE A 15 11.95 1.07 15.03
C ILE A 15 13.33 1.59 15.44
N ASP A 16 14.02 0.87 16.31
CA ASP A 16 15.35 1.24 16.83
C ASP A 16 15.41 2.67 17.38
N GLY A 17 14.33 3.12 18.04
CA GLY A 17 14.22 4.47 18.59
C GLY A 17 13.89 5.57 17.56
N VAL A 18 13.82 5.25 16.27
CA VAL A 18 13.43 6.19 15.22
C VAL A 18 11.92 6.11 14.98
N PRO A 19 11.19 7.25 14.99
CA PRO A 19 9.76 7.25 14.73
C PRO A 19 9.45 7.12 13.24
N TYR A 20 8.47 6.30 12.89
CA TYR A 20 7.94 6.13 11.55
C TYR A 20 6.42 6.28 11.54
N ASN A 21 5.88 6.85 10.47
CA ASN A 21 4.45 6.85 10.21
C ASN A 21 4.11 5.66 9.32
N ILE A 22 3.25 4.77 9.81
CA ILE A 22 2.58 3.76 8.99
C ILE A 22 1.31 4.37 8.46
N VAL A 23 1.09 4.22 7.16
CA VAL A 23 -0.12 4.64 6.47
C VAL A 23 -0.87 3.38 6.01
N ASP A 24 -2.06 3.15 6.55
CA ASP A 24 -3.00 2.17 5.98
C ASP A 24 -3.84 2.86 4.90
N THR A 25 -4.10 2.17 3.79
CA THR A 25 -4.77 2.75 2.62
C THR A 25 -5.94 1.88 2.19
N PRO A 26 -6.99 2.45 1.59
CA PRO A 26 -7.98 1.67 0.85
C PRO A 26 -7.29 0.80 -0.22
N GLY A 27 -7.92 -0.33 -0.57
CA GLY A 27 -7.47 -1.12 -1.70
C GLY A 27 -7.46 -0.31 -3.00
N ILE A 28 -6.35 -0.34 -3.74
CA ILE A 28 -6.18 0.39 -5.01
C ILE A 28 -7.30 0.05 -6.02
N PHE A 29 -7.80 -1.18 -5.96
CA PHE A 29 -8.90 -1.66 -6.79
C PHE A 29 -10.25 -1.68 -6.04
N ASP A 30 -10.46 -0.80 -5.06
CA ASP A 30 -11.76 -0.71 -4.38
C ASP A 30 -12.85 -0.31 -5.37
N THR A 31 -13.69 -1.28 -5.73
CA THR A 31 -14.71 -1.16 -6.77
C THR A 31 -15.79 -0.14 -6.43
N GLN A 32 -15.90 0.28 -5.16
CA GLN A 32 -16.89 1.28 -4.72
C GLN A 32 -16.43 2.73 -4.89
N GLN A 33 -15.13 3.02 -4.71
CA GLN A 33 -14.58 4.38 -4.86
C GLN A 33 -13.92 4.60 -6.22
N GLY A 34 -13.48 3.53 -6.88
CA GLY A 34 -12.70 3.61 -8.12
C GLY A 34 -11.23 3.95 -7.86
N THR A 35 -10.38 3.62 -8.82
CA THR A 35 -8.92 3.68 -8.68
C THR A 35 -8.40 5.11 -8.50
N ILE A 36 -8.91 6.09 -9.26
CA ILE A 36 -8.38 7.47 -9.26
C ILE A 36 -8.56 8.15 -7.88
N PRO A 37 -9.75 8.12 -7.24
CA PRO A 37 -9.91 8.67 -5.89
C PRO A 37 -8.97 8.05 -4.84
N VAL A 38 -8.75 6.73 -4.90
CA VAL A 38 -7.82 6.04 -3.99
C VAL A 38 -6.38 6.50 -4.20
N LEU A 39 -5.92 6.55 -5.46
CA LEU A 39 -4.59 7.06 -5.79
C LEU A 39 -4.39 8.52 -5.33
N ASN A 40 -5.42 9.36 -5.42
CA ASN A 40 -5.37 10.73 -4.91
C ASN A 40 -5.24 10.81 -3.38
N GLN A 41 -5.90 9.92 -2.62
CA GLN A 41 -5.72 9.84 -1.17
C GLN A 41 -4.30 9.38 -0.81
N ILE A 42 -3.75 8.43 -1.55
CA ILE A 42 -2.36 7.98 -1.40
C ILE A 42 -1.40 9.14 -1.68
N ALA A 43 -1.57 9.85 -2.80
CA ALA A 43 -0.75 11.03 -3.16
C ALA A 43 -0.76 12.09 -2.05
N LYS A 44 -1.95 12.44 -1.55
CA LYS A 44 -2.12 13.40 -0.44
C LYS A 44 -1.38 12.96 0.81
N THR A 45 -1.33 11.67 1.08
CA THR A 45 -0.65 11.15 2.27
C THR A 45 0.86 11.17 2.10
N ILE A 46 1.36 10.78 0.93
CA ILE A 46 2.79 10.86 0.58
C ILE A 46 3.29 12.31 0.65
N ASN A 47 2.52 13.28 0.18
CA ASN A 47 2.87 14.70 0.25
C ASN A 47 3.00 15.23 1.69
N LYS A 48 2.43 14.55 2.69
CA LYS A 48 2.60 14.89 4.11
C LYS A 48 3.87 14.27 4.72
N CYS A 49 4.54 13.36 4.02
CA CYS A 49 5.77 12.72 4.49
C CYS A 49 6.98 13.63 4.20
N ALA A 50 7.45 14.34 5.23
CA ALA A 50 8.57 15.30 5.11
C ALA A 50 9.86 14.70 4.52
N HIS A 51 10.08 13.39 4.68
CA HIS A 51 11.27 12.68 4.18
C HIS A 51 10.96 11.67 3.07
N GLY A 52 9.79 11.81 2.42
CA GLY A 52 9.27 10.85 1.45
C GLY A 52 8.90 9.50 2.07
N VAL A 53 8.53 8.55 1.20
CA VAL A 53 8.20 7.17 1.59
C VAL A 53 9.49 6.36 1.74
N LYS A 54 9.67 5.71 2.90
CA LYS A 54 10.83 4.86 3.17
C LYS A 54 10.66 3.42 2.67
N ALA A 55 9.43 2.89 2.76
CA ALA A 55 9.07 1.57 2.28
C ALA A 55 7.59 1.56 1.86
N ILE A 56 7.27 0.73 0.87
CA ILE A 56 5.91 0.49 0.38
C ILE A 56 5.62 -0.99 0.60
N LEU A 57 4.65 -1.29 1.45
CA LEU A 57 4.27 -2.68 1.76
C LEU A 57 3.11 -3.10 0.87
N ILE A 58 3.30 -4.14 0.05
CA ILE A 58 2.21 -4.74 -0.72
C ILE A 58 1.81 -6.05 -0.06
N VAL A 59 0.60 -6.08 0.50
CA VAL A 59 0.13 -7.22 1.29
C VAL A 59 -0.71 -8.17 0.43
N TYR A 60 -0.25 -9.41 0.32
CA TYR A 60 -0.93 -10.51 -0.35
C TYR A 60 -1.42 -11.52 0.68
N LYS A 61 -2.48 -12.27 0.37
CA LYS A 61 -2.85 -13.49 1.10
C LYS A 61 -2.12 -14.66 0.45
N ALA A 62 -1.32 -15.42 1.20
CA ALA A 62 -0.45 -16.46 0.65
C ALA A 62 -1.20 -17.51 -0.21
N ARG A 63 -2.44 -17.85 0.18
CA ARG A 63 -3.26 -18.85 -0.50
C ARG A 63 -4.08 -18.31 -1.68
N ARG A 64 -3.99 -17.01 -2.01
CA ARG A 64 -4.76 -16.38 -3.10
C ARG A 64 -3.92 -15.31 -3.79
N PHE A 65 -3.51 -15.63 -5.02
CA PHE A 65 -2.87 -14.72 -5.95
C PHE A 65 -3.76 -14.57 -7.20
N THR A 66 -4.49 -13.48 -7.32
CA THR A 66 -5.40 -13.17 -8.44
C THR A 66 -4.72 -12.27 -9.47
N ASP A 67 -5.30 -12.17 -10.66
CA ASP A 67 -4.83 -11.24 -11.69
C ASP A 67 -4.88 -9.78 -11.23
N GLU A 68 -5.85 -9.41 -10.38
CA GLU A 68 -5.87 -8.07 -9.76
C GLU A 68 -4.61 -7.84 -8.93
N GLN A 69 -4.19 -8.83 -8.13
CA GLN A 69 -2.96 -8.73 -7.33
C GLN A 69 -1.69 -8.64 -8.19
N ARG A 70 -1.67 -9.30 -9.36
CA ARG A 70 -0.58 -9.16 -10.33
C ARG A 70 -0.53 -7.75 -10.92
N ASN A 71 -1.68 -7.12 -11.15
CA ASN A 71 -1.77 -5.78 -11.73
C ASN A 71 -1.46 -4.66 -10.75
N VAL A 72 -1.60 -4.87 -9.42
CA VAL A 72 -1.23 -3.87 -8.39
C VAL A 72 0.18 -3.30 -8.62
N LEU A 73 1.16 -4.17 -8.91
CA LEU A 73 2.54 -3.75 -9.08
C LEU A 73 2.73 -2.81 -10.29
N ASN A 74 1.99 -3.06 -11.38
CA ASN A 74 2.05 -2.21 -12.58
C ASN A 74 1.42 -0.84 -12.33
N GLU A 75 0.30 -0.80 -11.61
CA GLU A 75 -0.37 0.46 -11.23
C GLU A 75 0.52 1.30 -10.31
N ILE A 76 1.08 0.68 -9.26
CA ILE A 76 1.98 1.36 -8.33
C ILE A 76 3.22 1.89 -9.03
N ARG A 77 3.82 1.10 -9.94
CA ARG A 77 4.97 1.53 -10.73
C ARG A 77 4.63 2.70 -11.65
N THR A 78 3.44 2.70 -12.24
CA THR A 78 2.94 3.80 -13.08
C THR A 78 2.72 5.06 -12.24
N PHE A 79 2.15 4.90 -11.06
CA PHE A 79 1.77 6.00 -10.18
C PHE A 79 2.94 6.64 -9.42
N LEU A 80 3.82 5.84 -8.83
CA LEU A 80 4.95 6.34 -8.02
C LEU A 80 6.25 6.48 -8.82
N GLY A 81 6.25 6.05 -10.08
CA GLY A 81 7.44 6.03 -10.94
C GLY A 81 8.25 4.74 -10.78
N LYS A 82 9.14 4.50 -11.76
CA LYS A 82 9.93 3.25 -11.83
C LYS A 82 10.87 3.07 -10.64
N ASP A 83 11.37 4.14 -10.04
CA ASP A 83 12.30 4.05 -8.90
C ASP A 83 11.61 3.70 -7.59
N ALA A 84 10.29 3.88 -7.50
CA ALA A 84 9.52 3.51 -6.31
C ALA A 84 9.56 2.00 -6.04
N THR A 85 9.79 1.17 -7.06
CA THR A 85 9.93 -0.28 -6.88
C THR A 85 11.12 -0.66 -6.01
N ASN A 86 12.14 0.21 -5.90
CA ASN A 86 13.29 -0.03 -5.03
C ASN A 86 12.92 -0.02 -3.53
N ASN A 87 11.78 0.57 -3.19
CA ASN A 87 11.28 0.66 -1.83
C ASN A 87 10.11 -0.32 -1.57
N ILE A 88 9.78 -1.21 -2.52
CA ILE A 88 8.67 -2.17 -2.36
C ILE A 88 9.11 -3.40 -1.57
N ILE A 89 8.31 -3.77 -0.58
CA ILE A 89 8.40 -5.02 0.16
C ILE A 89 7.10 -5.79 -0.03
N SER A 90 7.18 -7.00 -0.59
CA SER A 90 6.02 -7.90 -0.71
C SER A 90 5.81 -8.65 0.60
N VAL A 91 4.63 -8.52 1.18
CA VAL A 91 4.25 -9.13 2.46
C VAL A 91 3.20 -10.20 2.21
N PHE A 92 3.48 -11.44 2.60
CA PHE A 92 2.52 -12.54 2.50
C PHE A 92 1.88 -12.79 3.87
N SER A 93 0.62 -12.36 4.00
CA SER A 93 -0.22 -12.68 5.16
C SER A 93 -0.82 -14.08 5.04
N HIS A 94 -1.27 -14.65 6.16
CA HIS A 94 -1.90 -15.99 6.21
C HIS A 94 -0.99 -17.09 5.62
N ALA A 95 0.32 -16.96 5.84
CA ALA A 95 1.32 -17.92 5.39
C ALA A 95 1.48 -19.13 6.34
N SER A 96 0.81 -19.12 7.49
CA SER A 96 0.75 -20.29 8.36
C SER A 96 0.00 -21.44 7.67
N THR A 97 0.49 -22.66 7.90
CA THR A 97 -0.04 -23.91 7.36
C THR A 97 -1.16 -24.51 8.19
N ASP A 98 -1.52 -23.89 9.32
CA ASP A 98 -2.65 -24.30 10.14
C ASP A 98 -4.00 -24.05 9.43
#